data_AF-A0A6A4C8E2-F1
#
_entry.id   AF-A0A6A4C8E2-F1
#
_cell.length_a   1.000
_cell.length_b   1.000
_cell.length_c   1.000
_cell.angle_alpha   90.00
_cell.angle_beta   90.00
_cell.angle_gamma   90.00
#
_symmetry.space_group_name_H-M   'P 1'
#
loop_
_entity.id
_entity.type
_entity.pdbx_description
1 polymer ?
#
loop_
_entity_poly.entity_id
_entity_poly.type
_entity_poly.pdbx_seq_one_letter_code
_entity_poly.pdbx_strand_id
1 'polypeptide(L)'
;MHADDADALLVLASTFLEQDEELHDARREVYRALVEEAWKIAMRSRHYQTTQCLDTPSDSAWMMVYKYGSDVNFLNTTSLTRSAFNQLLQRFSRFYYIPRHTTRGRPTKLNHHHQVLGLVLCFYVGSMEQSSLCMLFGAPPSTLSRTLARAEGALAQALSGYAPARIS
;
A
#
# COMPACT_ATOMS: atom_id res chain seq x y z
N MET A 1 46.67 -24.54 50.91
CA MET A 1 46.59 -23.80 49.64
C MET A 1 46.04 -24.70 48.53
N HIS A 2 44.90 -25.36 48.78
CA HIS A 2 44.27 -26.32 47.84
C HIS A 2 42.74 -26.24 47.85
N ALA A 3 42.14 -25.72 48.92
CA ALA A 3 40.70 -25.49 49.02
C ALA A 3 40.25 -24.25 48.22
N ASP A 4 41.00 -23.14 48.26
CA ASP A 4 40.67 -21.91 47.52
C ASP A 4 40.66 -22.09 45.99
N ASP A 5 41.59 -22.88 45.44
CA ASP A 5 41.65 -23.14 44.00
C ASP A 5 40.49 -24.03 43.52
N ALA A 6 40.03 -24.96 44.36
CA ALA A 6 38.89 -25.81 44.06
C ALA A 6 37.57 -25.01 44.10
N ASP A 7 37.45 -24.07 45.03
CA ASP A 7 36.28 -23.20 45.17
C ASP A 7 36.21 -22.19 44.02
N ALA A 8 37.35 -21.61 43.62
CA ALA A 8 37.45 -20.75 42.44
C ALA A 8 37.09 -21.49 41.13
N LEU A 9 37.51 -22.75 40.99
CA LEU A 9 37.15 -23.58 39.83
C LEU A 9 35.65 -23.90 39.79
N LEU A 10 35.02 -24.10 40.96
CA LEU A 10 33.59 -24.38 41.08
C LEU A 10 32.74 -23.18 40.65
N VAL A 11 33.13 -21.97 41.08
CA VAL A 11 32.48 -20.71 40.71
C VAL A 11 32.63 -20.41 39.21
N LEU A 12 33.79 -20.72 38.62
CA LEU A 12 33.97 -20.60 37.18
C LEU A 12 33.08 -21.60 36.44
N ALA A 13 33.01 -22.86 36.88
CA ALA A 13 32.16 -23.86 36.25
C ALA A 13 30.66 -23.50 36.32
N SER A 14 30.18 -22.96 37.45
CA SER A 14 28.78 -22.52 37.59
C SER A 14 28.46 -21.34 36.69
N THR A 15 29.35 -20.34 36.63
CA THR A 15 29.17 -19.17 35.75
C THR A 15 29.18 -19.54 34.26
N PHE A 16 30.00 -20.51 33.85
CA PHE A 16 29.96 -21.04 32.48
C PHE A 16 28.65 -21.77 32.15
N LEU A 17 28.09 -22.52 33.10
CA LEU A 17 26.82 -23.22 32.90
C LEU A 17 25.64 -22.25 32.83
N GLU A 18 25.61 -21.24 33.71
CA GLU A 18 24.60 -20.17 33.68
C GLU A 18 24.67 -19.40 32.35
N GLN A 19 25.88 -19.08 31.88
CA GLN A 19 26.08 -18.39 30.61
C GLN A 19 25.65 -19.24 29.40
N ASP A 20 25.85 -20.56 29.43
CA ASP A 20 25.40 -21.47 28.37
C ASP A 20 23.86 -21.61 28.37
N GLU A 21 23.23 -21.64 29.55
CA GLU A 21 21.77 -21.66 29.71
C GLU A 21 21.14 -20.37 29.20
N GLU A 22 21.68 -19.20 29.58
CA GLU A 22 21.26 -17.89 29.07
C GLU A 22 21.42 -17.80 27.55
N LEU A 23 22.54 -18.29 27.01
CA LEU A 23 22.78 -18.34 25.57
C LEU A 23 21.77 -19.26 24.86
N HIS A 24 21.46 -20.40 25.46
CA HIS A 24 20.50 -21.35 24.93
C HIS A 24 19.09 -20.74 24.90
N ASP A 25 18.69 -20.03 25.94
CA ASP A 25 17.39 -19.36 25.99
C ASP A 25 17.31 -18.16 25.04
N ALA A 26 18.36 -17.34 24.94
CA ALA A 26 18.44 -16.29 23.93
C ALA A 26 18.30 -16.85 22.50
N ARG A 27 18.95 -17.98 22.20
CA ARG A 27 18.80 -18.68 20.91
C ARG A 27 17.38 -19.16 20.67
N ARG A 28 16.72 -19.69 21.70
CA ARG A 28 15.32 -20.16 21.63
C ARG A 28 14.36 -19.01 21.34
N GLU A 29 14.56 -17.86 21.98
CA GLU A 29 13.77 -16.65 21.75
C GLU A 29 13.96 -16.12 20.33
N VAL A 30 15.20 -16.01 19.87
CA VAL A 30 15.51 -15.62 18.48
C VAL A 30 14.85 -16.57 17.49
N TYR A 31 14.94 -17.89 17.73
CA TYR A 31 14.30 -18.87 16.85
C TYR A 31 12.78 -18.73 16.83
N ARG A 32 12.13 -18.52 17.99
CA ARG A 32 10.68 -18.29 18.07
C ARG A 32 10.29 -17.03 17.30
N ALA A 33 11.03 -15.93 17.45
CA ALA A 33 10.79 -14.69 16.72
C ALA A 33 10.92 -14.88 15.20
N LEU A 34 11.95 -15.60 14.74
CA LEU A 34 12.14 -15.92 13.32
C LEU A 34 10.98 -16.76 12.76
N VAL A 35 10.50 -17.75 13.51
CA VAL A 35 9.36 -18.59 13.11
C VAL A 35 8.07 -17.77 13.05
N GLU A 36 7.82 -16.91 14.03
CA GLU A 36 6.64 -16.02 14.02
C GLU A 36 6.66 -15.06 12.83
N GLU A 37 7.79 -14.45 12.53
CA GLU A 37 7.92 -13.57 11.36
C GLU A 37 7.76 -14.35 10.05
N ALA A 38 8.37 -15.52 9.93
CA ALA A 38 8.17 -16.39 8.76
C ALA A 38 6.69 -16.79 8.59
N TRP A 39 5.99 -17.07 9.68
CA TRP A 39 4.56 -17.40 9.66
C TRP A 39 3.70 -16.19 9.25
N LYS A 40 3.98 -14.99 9.80
CA LYS A 40 3.31 -13.74 9.38
C LYS A 40 3.53 -13.46 7.89
N ILE A 41 4.75 -13.65 7.39
CA ILE A 41 5.07 -13.50 5.95
C ILE A 41 4.31 -14.54 5.12
N ALA A 42 4.29 -15.82 5.53
CA ALA A 42 3.57 -16.88 4.83
C ALA A 42 2.06 -16.64 4.80
N MET A 43 1.47 -16.16 5.91
CA MET A 43 0.05 -15.84 6.02
C MET A 43 -0.32 -14.67 5.09
N ARG A 44 0.49 -13.59 5.10
CA ARG A 44 0.33 -12.44 4.17
C ARG A 44 0.52 -12.86 2.70
N SER A 45 1.45 -13.78 2.44
CA SER A 45 1.69 -14.33 1.10
C SER A 45 0.56 -15.22 0.60
N ARG A 46 -0.37 -15.65 1.46
CA ARG A 46 -1.60 -16.36 1.06
C ARG A 46 -2.83 -15.46 1.02
N HIS A 47 -2.80 -14.32 1.71
CA HIS A 47 -3.86 -13.32 1.73
C HIS A 47 -3.50 -12.09 0.86
N TYR A 48 -3.08 -12.32 -0.39
CA TYR A 48 -2.94 -11.24 -1.35
C TYR A 48 -4.17 -11.22 -2.26
N GLN A 49 -4.78 -10.05 -2.44
CA GLN A 49 -5.88 -9.89 -3.38
C GLN A 49 -5.36 -10.17 -4.79
N THR A 50 -5.75 -11.33 -5.33
CA THR A 50 -5.44 -11.70 -6.71
C THR A 50 -6.38 -10.95 -7.65
N THR A 51 -6.00 -10.85 -8.93
CA THR A 51 -6.88 -10.20 -9.91
C THR A 51 -8.21 -10.91 -10.14
N GLN A 52 -8.36 -12.15 -9.70
CA GLN A 52 -9.61 -12.92 -9.78
C GLN A 52 -10.63 -12.52 -8.70
N CYS A 53 -10.17 -11.91 -7.60
CA CYS A 53 -11.03 -11.44 -6.51
C CYS A 53 -11.52 -10.00 -6.72
N LEU A 54 -11.23 -9.40 -7.89
CA LEU A 54 -11.50 -8.00 -8.18
C LEU A 54 -12.42 -7.90 -9.39
N ASP A 55 -13.39 -7.00 -9.31
CA ASP A 55 -14.20 -6.62 -10.47
C ASP A 55 -13.31 -6.10 -11.60
N THR A 56 -13.82 -6.13 -12.83
CA THR A 56 -13.13 -5.43 -13.91
C THR A 56 -13.12 -3.93 -13.58
N PRO A 57 -12.04 -3.20 -13.90
CA PRO A 57 -12.00 -1.75 -13.66
C PRO A 57 -13.12 -0.95 -14.34
N SER A 58 -13.78 -1.51 -15.36
CA SER A 58 -14.92 -0.90 -16.04
C SER A 58 -16.24 -1.08 -15.27
N ASP A 59 -16.30 -2.08 -14.41
CA ASP A 59 -17.45 -2.44 -13.58
C ASP A 59 -17.20 -2.15 -12.09
N SER A 60 -16.07 -1.50 -11.76
CA SER A 60 -15.67 -1.28 -10.38
C SER A 60 -16.57 -0.28 -9.65
N ALA A 61 -16.57 -0.29 -8.32
CA ALA A 61 -17.34 0.64 -7.51
C ALA A 61 -17.03 2.12 -7.83
N TRP A 62 -15.78 2.44 -8.20
CA TRP A 62 -15.41 3.77 -8.70
C TRP A 62 -16.21 4.17 -9.94
N MET A 63 -16.44 3.26 -10.88
CA MET A 63 -17.21 3.55 -12.09
C MET A 63 -18.66 3.90 -11.77
N MET A 64 -19.22 3.25 -10.75
CA MET A 64 -20.56 3.57 -10.25
C MET A 64 -20.61 4.97 -9.62
N VAL A 65 -19.63 5.32 -8.79
CA VAL A 65 -19.52 6.67 -8.21
C VAL A 65 -19.35 7.73 -9.30
N TYR A 66 -18.47 7.48 -10.26
CA TYR A 66 -18.17 8.42 -11.33
C TYR A 66 -19.38 8.65 -12.27
N LYS A 67 -20.06 7.59 -12.72
CA LYS A 67 -21.15 7.70 -13.70
C LYS A 67 -22.52 8.02 -13.06
N TYR A 68 -22.81 7.43 -11.91
CA TYR A 68 -24.17 7.41 -11.35
C TYR A 68 -24.26 7.98 -9.92
N GLY A 69 -23.14 8.24 -9.25
CA GLY A 69 -23.16 8.77 -7.88
C GLY A 69 -23.80 10.16 -7.78
N SER A 70 -24.34 10.51 -6.61
CA SER A 70 -24.73 11.90 -6.34
C SER A 70 -23.51 12.82 -6.20
N ASP A 71 -23.72 14.13 -6.25
CA ASP A 71 -22.66 15.12 -5.99
C ASP A 71 -22.07 14.97 -4.57
N VAL A 72 -22.90 14.62 -3.59
CA VAL A 72 -22.47 14.39 -2.21
C VAL A 72 -21.59 13.14 -2.13
N ASN A 73 -21.98 12.05 -2.78
CA ASN A 73 -21.14 10.84 -2.82
C ASN A 73 -19.79 11.14 -3.47
N PHE A 74 -19.80 11.88 -4.58
CA PHE A 74 -18.59 12.22 -5.32
C PHE A 74 -17.65 13.12 -4.49
N LEU A 75 -18.23 14.13 -3.82
CA LEU A 75 -17.51 15.02 -2.92
C LEU A 75 -16.90 14.26 -1.74
N ASN A 76 -17.65 13.37 -1.09
CA ASN A 76 -17.13 12.57 0.03
C ASN A 76 -16.03 11.59 -0.41
N THR A 77 -16.07 11.13 -1.66
CA THR A 77 -15.08 10.18 -2.20
C THR A 77 -13.79 10.87 -2.65
N THR A 78 -13.88 12.08 -3.21
CA THR A 78 -12.76 12.75 -3.88
C THR A 78 -12.35 14.09 -3.26
N SER A 79 -13.07 14.56 -2.24
CA SER A 79 -13.01 15.92 -1.67
C SER A 79 -13.17 17.06 -2.68
N LEU A 80 -13.60 16.76 -3.91
CA LEU A 80 -13.86 17.73 -4.95
C LEU A 80 -15.30 17.62 -5.43
N THR A 81 -15.88 18.76 -5.80
CA THR A 81 -17.12 18.76 -6.58
C THR A 81 -16.85 18.16 -7.96
N ARG A 82 -17.88 17.62 -8.62
CA ARG A 82 -17.74 17.08 -9.99
C ARG A 82 -17.16 18.11 -10.96
N SER A 83 -17.56 19.38 -10.82
CA SER A 83 -17.03 20.48 -11.64
C SER A 83 -15.53 20.68 -11.43
N ALA A 84 -15.07 20.78 -10.18
CA ALA A 84 -13.66 20.94 -9.86
C ALA A 84 -12.82 19.74 -10.30
N PHE A 85 -13.35 18.53 -10.10
CA PHE A 85 -12.71 17.30 -10.57
C PHE A 85 -12.55 17.29 -12.08
N ASN A 86 -13.59 17.64 -12.85
CA ASN A 86 -13.52 17.65 -14.32
C ASN A 86 -12.55 18.71 -14.84
N GLN A 87 -12.48 19.89 -14.21
CA GLN A 87 -11.49 20.91 -14.55
C GLN A 87 -10.06 20.40 -14.31
N LEU A 88 -9.82 19.76 -13.16
CA LEU A 88 -8.52 19.16 -12.87
C LEU A 88 -8.21 18.01 -13.84
N LEU A 89 -9.19 17.17 -14.16
CA LEU A 89 -9.06 16.05 -15.09
C LEU A 89 -8.64 16.50 -16.50
N GLN A 90 -9.22 17.59 -17.00
CA GLN A 90 -8.84 18.16 -18.30
C GLN A 90 -7.38 18.62 -18.34
N ARG A 91 -6.85 19.09 -17.21
CA ARG A 91 -5.45 19.50 -17.09
C ARG A 91 -4.54 18.29 -16.90
N PHE A 92 -4.92 17.39 -15.99
CA PHE A 92 -4.22 16.15 -15.68
C PHE A 92 -4.00 15.26 -16.91
N SER A 93 -5.00 15.16 -17.79
CA SER A 93 -4.92 14.34 -19.01
C SER A 93 -3.80 14.76 -19.97
N ARG A 94 -3.35 16.02 -19.89
CA ARG A 94 -2.21 16.54 -20.68
C ARG A 94 -0.87 16.04 -20.16
N PHE A 95 -0.78 15.70 -18.88
CA PHE A 95 0.46 15.29 -18.20
C PHE A 95 0.53 13.79 -17.94
N TYR A 96 -0.62 13.09 -17.96
CA TYR A 96 -0.66 11.64 -17.73
C TYR A 96 -0.95 10.86 -19.02
N TYR A 97 0.06 10.14 -19.50
CA TYR A 97 -0.07 9.26 -20.66
C TYR A 97 -0.58 7.87 -20.27
N ILE A 98 -1.74 7.49 -20.83
CA ILE A 98 -2.27 6.13 -20.77
C ILE A 98 -1.87 5.41 -22.06
N PRO A 99 -1.05 4.34 -21.99
CA PRO A 99 -0.72 3.54 -23.16
C PRO A 99 -1.99 3.01 -23.83
N ARG A 100 -2.06 3.14 -25.16
CA ARG A 100 -3.15 2.51 -25.92
C ARG A 100 -3.06 0.99 -25.78
N HIS A 101 -4.22 0.33 -25.78
CA HIS A 101 -4.29 -1.12 -25.79
C HIS A 101 -3.51 -1.67 -26.99
N THR A 102 -2.35 -2.28 -26.73
CA THR A 102 -1.58 -3.01 -27.74
C THR A 102 -2.18 -4.40 -27.89
N THR A 103 -2.25 -4.93 -29.11
CA THR A 103 -2.67 -6.33 -29.37
C THR A 103 -1.72 -7.36 -28.75
N ARG A 104 -0.59 -6.92 -28.20
CA ARG A 104 0.45 -7.74 -27.58
C ARG A 104 0.67 -7.27 -26.14
N GLY A 105 0.56 -8.19 -25.17
CA GLY A 105 0.77 -7.92 -23.74
C GLY A 105 -0.50 -7.98 -22.89
N ARG A 106 -0.35 -7.76 -21.57
CA ARG A 106 -1.48 -7.70 -20.64
C ARG A 106 -2.18 -6.35 -20.78
N PRO A 107 -3.51 -6.29 -21.00
CA PRO A 107 -4.25 -5.03 -21.07
C PRO A 107 -4.00 -4.15 -19.84
N THR A 108 -3.85 -2.85 -20.04
CA THR A 108 -3.84 -1.88 -18.94
C THR A 108 -5.16 -1.97 -18.19
N LYS A 109 -5.09 -2.08 -16.87
CA LYS A 109 -6.30 -2.20 -16.04
C LYS A 109 -7.06 -0.88 -15.96
N LEU A 110 -6.36 0.24 -15.76
CA LEU A 110 -6.97 1.58 -15.70
C LEU A 110 -6.80 2.25 -17.05
N ASN A 111 -7.88 2.32 -17.82
CA ASN A 111 -7.89 2.77 -19.23
C ASN A 111 -8.36 4.22 -19.39
N HIS A 112 -8.91 4.81 -18.33
CA HIS A 112 -9.44 6.16 -18.37
C HIS A 112 -8.74 7.07 -17.37
N HIS A 113 -8.48 8.31 -17.79
CA HIS A 113 -7.83 9.32 -16.93
C HIS A 113 -8.60 9.58 -15.64
N HIS A 114 -9.93 9.51 -15.67
CA HIS A 114 -10.74 9.71 -14.46
C HIS A 114 -10.54 8.59 -13.43
N GLN A 115 -10.22 7.35 -13.86
CA GLN A 115 -9.89 6.26 -12.93
C GLN A 115 -8.56 6.55 -12.23
N VAL A 116 -7.56 7.04 -12.98
CA VAL A 116 -6.24 7.37 -12.44
C VAL A 116 -6.30 8.57 -11.50
N LEU A 117 -6.97 9.66 -11.92
CA LEU A 117 -7.13 10.83 -11.06
C LEU A 117 -7.98 10.52 -9.83
N GLY A 118 -9.07 9.77 -10.01
CA GLY A 118 -9.91 9.28 -8.93
C GLY A 118 -9.11 8.49 -7.89
N LEU A 119 -8.22 7.60 -8.35
CA LEU A 119 -7.35 6.81 -7.48
C LEU A 119 -6.46 7.69 -6.60
N VAL A 120 -5.79 8.69 -7.19
CA VAL A 120 -4.91 9.59 -6.43
C VAL A 120 -5.70 10.41 -5.41
N LEU A 121 -6.87 10.92 -5.79
CA LEU A 121 -7.69 11.69 -4.87
C LEU A 121 -8.25 10.81 -3.75
N CYS A 122 -8.80 9.63 -4.06
CA CYS A 122 -9.27 8.70 -3.02
C CYS A 122 -8.16 8.29 -2.06
N PHE A 123 -6.92 8.17 -2.55
CA PHE A 123 -5.75 7.90 -1.72
C PHE A 123 -5.42 9.05 -0.76
N TYR A 124 -5.61 10.31 -1.15
CA TYR A 124 -5.36 11.47 -0.28
C TYR A 124 -6.53 11.85 0.64
N VAL A 125 -7.77 11.53 0.24
CA VAL A 125 -8.99 11.97 0.94
C VAL A 125 -9.28 11.14 2.18
N GLY A 126 -8.88 9.88 2.21
CA GLY A 126 -9.12 9.02 3.36
C GLY A 126 -7.90 8.17 3.72
N SER A 127 -7.89 7.66 4.94
CA SER A 127 -7.00 6.58 5.38
C SER A 127 -7.44 5.23 4.80
N MET A 128 -7.74 5.18 3.49
CA MET A 128 -8.17 3.94 2.86
C MET A 128 -6.97 2.99 2.78
N GLU A 129 -7.14 1.79 3.36
CA GLU A 129 -6.18 0.73 3.17
C GLU A 129 -6.01 0.39 1.68
N GLN A 130 -4.83 -0.09 1.31
CA GLN A 130 -4.52 -0.47 -0.06
C GLN A 130 -5.49 -1.54 -0.61
N SER A 131 -5.99 -2.42 0.27
CA SER A 131 -7.03 -3.42 0.00
C SER A 131 -8.35 -2.79 -0.45
N SER A 132 -8.79 -1.72 0.21
CA SER A 132 -10.01 -0.97 -0.12
C SER A 132 -9.88 -0.26 -1.47
N LEU A 133 -8.72 0.34 -1.75
CA LEU A 133 -8.46 0.94 -3.06
C LEU A 133 -8.43 -0.12 -4.18
N CYS A 134 -7.89 -1.31 -3.91
CA CYS A 134 -7.88 -2.42 -4.87
C CYS A 134 -9.30 -2.82 -5.28
N MET A 135 -10.20 -2.95 -4.30
CA MET A 135 -11.61 -3.26 -4.53
C MET A 135 -12.31 -2.12 -5.28
N LEU A 136 -12.11 -0.87 -4.85
CA LEU A 136 -12.77 0.31 -5.43
C LEU A 136 -12.44 0.49 -6.93
N PHE A 137 -11.21 0.20 -7.33
CA PHE A 137 -10.69 0.43 -8.69
C PHE A 137 -10.51 -0.87 -9.52
N GLY A 138 -10.79 -2.05 -8.97
CA GLY A 138 -10.65 -3.32 -9.69
C GLY A 138 -9.22 -3.69 -10.09
N ALA A 139 -8.22 -3.13 -9.41
CA ALA A 139 -6.80 -3.25 -9.76
C ALA A 139 -5.96 -3.81 -8.60
N PRO A 140 -4.99 -4.71 -8.87
CA PRO A 140 -4.20 -5.33 -7.81
C PRO A 140 -3.20 -4.35 -7.19
N PRO A 141 -2.69 -4.62 -5.97
CA PRO A 141 -1.85 -3.69 -5.21
C PRO A 141 -0.65 -3.15 -5.98
N SER A 142 0.09 -4.01 -6.68
CA SER A 142 1.27 -3.63 -7.46
C SER A 142 0.95 -2.72 -8.66
N THR A 143 -0.23 -2.88 -9.26
CA THR A 143 -0.71 -1.97 -10.31
C THR A 143 -1.10 -0.63 -9.73
N LEU A 144 -1.78 -0.60 -8.58
CA LEU A 144 -2.13 0.64 -7.89
C LEU A 144 -0.89 1.43 -7.49
N SER A 145 0.08 0.82 -6.81
CA SER A 145 1.31 1.51 -6.37
C SER A 145 2.07 2.14 -7.53
N ARG A 146 2.25 1.41 -8.65
CA ARG A 146 2.91 1.97 -9.84
C ARG A 146 2.09 3.08 -10.50
N THR A 147 0.77 2.96 -10.49
CA THR A 147 -0.13 3.98 -11.05
C THR A 147 -0.07 5.25 -10.20
N LEU A 148 -0.18 5.12 -8.88
CA LEU A 148 -0.09 6.20 -7.91
C LEU A 148 1.22 6.98 -8.09
N ALA A 149 2.37 6.30 -8.03
CA ALA A 149 3.68 6.96 -8.16
C ALA A 149 3.80 7.79 -9.45
N ARG A 150 3.27 7.28 -10.58
CA ARG A 150 3.26 8.02 -11.86
C ARG A 150 2.24 9.15 -11.86
N ALA A 151 1.09 8.92 -11.25
CA ALA A 151 -0.04 9.85 -11.26
C ALA A 151 0.19 11.04 -10.32
N GLU A 152 0.88 10.84 -9.19
CA GLU A 152 1.32 11.92 -8.31
C GLU A 152 2.22 12.92 -9.05
N GLY A 153 3.18 12.43 -9.83
CA GLY A 153 4.04 13.29 -10.67
C GLY A 153 3.25 14.10 -11.71
N ALA A 154 2.27 13.48 -12.37
CA ALA A 154 1.40 14.17 -13.31
C ALA A 154 0.44 15.15 -12.62
N LEU A 155 -0.03 14.82 -11.42
CA LEU A 155 -0.89 15.69 -10.61
C LEU A 155 -0.13 16.93 -10.16
N ALA A 156 1.11 16.78 -9.69
CA ALA A 156 1.96 17.92 -9.33
C ALA A 156 2.14 18.90 -10.50
N GLN A 157 2.35 18.38 -11.72
CA GLN A 157 2.41 19.21 -12.92
C GLN A 157 1.06 19.84 -13.26
N ALA A 158 -0.04 19.10 -13.14
CA ALA A 158 -1.39 19.60 -13.39
C ALA A 158 -1.80 20.72 -12.44
N LEU A 159 -1.33 20.67 -11.19
CA LEU A 159 -1.57 21.68 -10.17
C LEU A 159 -0.67 22.93 -10.32
N SER A 160 0.33 22.90 -11.20
CA SER A 160 1.16 24.08 -11.46
C SER A 160 0.29 25.27 -11.93
N GLY A 161 0.39 26.39 -11.19
CA GLY A 161 -0.39 27.59 -11.43
C GLY A 161 -1.80 27.60 -10.84
N TYR A 162 -2.20 26.60 -10.05
CA TYR A 162 -3.34 26.76 -9.15
C TYR A 162 -2.93 27.60 -7.94
N ALA A 163 -3.83 28.48 -7.49
CA ALA A 163 -3.65 29.15 -6.21
C ALA A 163 -3.64 28.10 -5.09
N PRO A 164 -2.75 28.23 -4.08
CA PRO A 164 -2.79 27.34 -2.93
C PRO A 164 -4.18 27.39 -2.30
N ALA A 165 -4.80 26.23 -2.09
CA ALA A 165 -6.02 26.16 -1.32
C ALA A 165 -5.70 26.62 0.11
N ARG A 166 -6.19 27.80 0.51
CA ARG A 166 -6.07 28.27 1.88
C ARG A 166 -6.99 27.42 2.73
N ILE A 167 -6.40 26.54 3.55
CA ILE A 167 -7.12 25.88 4.64
C ILE A 167 -7.40 27.01 5.64
N SER A 168 -8.65 27.43 5.74
CA SER A 168 -9.11 28.40 6.75
C SER A 168 -9.55 27.66 7.99
#